data_AF-G4AAK6-F1
#
_entry.id   AF-G4AAK6-F1
#
_cell.length_a   1.000
_cell.length_b   1.000
_cell.length_c   1.000
_cell.angle_alpha   90.00
_cell.angle_beta   90.00
_cell.angle_gamma   90.00
#
_symmetry.space_group_name_H-M   'P 1'
#
loop_
_entity.id
_entity.type
_entity.pdbx_description
1 polymer ?
#
loop_
_entity_poly.entity_id
_entity_poly.type
_entity_poly.pdbx_seq_one_letter_code
_entity_poly.pdbx_strand_id
1 'polypeptide(L)' 'MTSREQLLKKQHELDVLMTAWMAEKKKNEVVTFQRSNGDIIEHHPDGKIRVIEYAK' A
#
# COMPACT_ATOMS: atom_id res chain seq x y z
N MET A 1 24.95 2.07 16.19
CA MET A 1 23.99 2.16 15.08
C MET A 1 24.73 2.62 13.84
N THR A 2 24.79 1.80 12.79
CA THR A 2 25.34 2.20 11.49
C THR A 2 24.32 3.06 10.72
N SER A 3 24.77 3.79 9.69
CA SER A 3 23.87 4.52 8.79
C SER A 3 22.82 3.60 8.15
N ARG A 4 23.21 2.36 7.81
CA ARG A 4 22.31 1.34 7.27
C ARG A 4 21.21 0.93 8.26
N GLU A 5 21.56 0.72 9.52
CA GLU A 5 20.57 0.36 10.57
C GLU A 5 19.56 1.48 10.80
N GLN A 6 20.01 2.74 10.78
CA GLN A 6 19.12 3.91 10.89
C GLN A 6 18.17 4.02 9.69
N LEU A 7 18.66 3.76 8.47
CA LEU A 7 17.84 3.73 7.27
C LEU A 7 16.79 2.62 7.32
N LEU A 8 17.17 1.40 7.74
CA LEU A 8 16.23 0.29 7.88
C LEU A 8 15.16 0.57 8.93
N LYS A 9 15.54 1.21 10.06
CA LYS A 9 14.57 1.63 11.08
C LYS A 9 13.58 2.65 10.52
N LYS A 10 14.05 3.66 9.80
CA LYS A 10 13.16 4.66 9.17
C LYS A 10 12.26 4.05 8.11
N GLN A 11 12.77 3.11 7.31
CA GLN A 11 11.96 2.40 6.32
C GLN A 11 10.81 1.65 7.02
N HIS A 12 11.11 0.94 8.11
CA HIS A 12 10.10 0.22 8.88
C HIS A 12 9.04 1.16 9.45
N GLU A 13 9.45 2.30 10.04
CA GLU A 13 8.52 3.31 10.56
C GLU A 13 7.60 3.85 9.45
N LEU A 14 8.14 4.11 8.26
CA LEU A 14 7.36 4.56 7.10
C LEU A 14 6.38 3.50 6.61
N ASP A 15 6.79 2.23 6.56
CA ASP A 15 5.92 1.12 6.13
C ASP A 15 4.72 0.94 7.08
N VAL A 16 4.94 1.09 8.39
CA VAL A 16 3.87 1.06 9.40
C VAL A 16 2.88 2.20 9.19
N LEU A 17 3.38 3.44 9.02
CA LEU A 17 2.52 4.61 8.79
C LEU A 17 1.75 4.50 7.48
N MET A 18 2.40 4.05 6.41
CA MET A 18 1.78 3.86 5.10
C MET A 18 0.66 2.81 5.17
N THR A 19 0.89 1.71 5.89
CA THR A 19 -0.11 0.66 6.09
C THR A 19 -1.34 1.17 6.82
N ALA A 20 -1.14 1.91 7.92
CA ALA A 20 -2.24 2.49 8.69
C ALA A 20 -3.03 3.52 7.86
N TRP A 21 -2.34 4.41 7.15
CA TRP A 21 -2.97 5.40 6.29
C TRP A 21 -3.76 4.76 5.15
N MET A 22 -3.20 3.75 4.47
CA MET A 22 -3.90 3.01 3.41
C MET A 22 -5.15 2.30 3.93
N ALA A 23 -5.10 1.73 5.13
CA ALA A 23 -6.24 1.05 5.75
C ALA A 23 -7.40 2.03 6.01
N GLU A 24 -7.11 3.23 6.52
CA GLU A 24 -8.16 4.25 6.70
C GLU A 24 -8.66 4.84 5.39
N LYS A 25 -7.76 5.09 4.43
CA LYS A 25 -8.14 5.63 3.12
C LYS A 25 -9.10 4.71 2.38
N LYS A 26 -8.85 3.41 2.40
CA LYS A 26 -9.71 2.38 1.80
C LYS A 26 -11.15 2.37 2.32
N LYS A 27 -11.42 2.93 3.50
CA LYS A 27 -12.78 3.02 4.06
C LYS A 27 -13.58 4.20 3.50
N ASN A 28 -12.90 5.21 2.97
CA ASN A 28 -13.51 6.50 2.62
C ASN A 28 -13.39 6.83 1.13
N GLU A 29 -12.39 6.26 0.45
CA GLU A 29 -12.05 6.61 -0.93
C GLU A 29 -11.77 5.37 -1.78
N VAL A 30 -11.91 5.51 -3.09
CA VAL A 30 -11.39 4.52 -4.04
C VAL A 30 -9.88 4.66 -4.10
N VAL A 31 -9.16 3.57 -3.84
CA VAL A 31 -7.69 3.58 -3.79
C VAL A 31 -7.11 2.67 -4.87
N THR A 32 -6.26 3.24 -5.71
CA THR A 32 -5.53 2.51 -6.75
C THR A 32 -4.12 2.18 -6.30
N PHE A 33 -3.73 0.91 -6.35
CA PHE A 33 -2.38 0.47 -5.98
C PHE A 33 -1.98 -0.84 -6.67
N GLN A 34 -0.68 -1.08 -6.76
CA GLN A 34 -0.12 -2.33 -7.25
C GLN A 34 -0.08 -3.38 -6.13
N ARG A 35 -0.51 -4.60 -6.44
CA ARG A 35 -0.41 -5.76 -5.55
C ARG A 35 0.96 -6.42 -5.64
N SER A 36 1.24 -7.30 -4.69
CA SER A 36 2.47 -8.11 -4.67
C SER A 36 2.61 -9.03 -5.89
N ASN A 37 1.51 -9.42 -6.53
CA ASN A 37 1.52 -10.21 -7.76
C ASN A 37 1.73 -9.36 -9.03
N GLY A 38 1.89 -8.05 -8.89
CA GLY A 38 2.15 -7.13 -10.00
C GLY A 38 0.91 -6.47 -10.60
N ASP A 39 -0.30 -6.93 -10.27
CA ASP A 39 -1.55 -6.35 -10.77
C ASP A 39 -1.79 -4.94 -10.21
N ILE A 40 -2.31 -4.04 -11.03
CA ILE A 40 -2.83 -2.74 -10.59
C ILE A 40 -4.33 -2.88 -10.35
N ILE A 41 -4.79 -2.54 -9.15
CA ILE A 41 -6.20 -2.66 -8.76
C ILE A 41 -6.77 -1.35 -8.22
N GLU A 42 -8.08 -1.18 -8.33
CA GLU A 42 -8.89 -0.25 -7.54
C GLU A 42 -9.52 -1.01 -6.37
N HIS A 43 -9.42 -0.46 -5.17
CA HIS A 43 -10.16 -0.90 -3.99
C HIS A 43 -11.22 0.13 -3.65
N HIS A 44 -12.49 -0.28 -3.64
CA HIS A 44 -13.62 0.56 -3.30
C HIS A 44 -13.96 0.48 -1.80
N PRO A 45 -14.55 1.54 -1.21
CA PRO A 45 -15.01 1.54 0.18
C PRO A 45 -16.00 0.43 0.55
N ASP A 46 -16.78 -0.06 -0.42
CA ASP A 46 -17.73 -1.17 -0.24
C ASP A 46 -17.07 -2.56 -0.26
N GLY A 47 -15.75 -2.62 -0.34
CA GLY A 47 -14.97 -3.86 -0.40
C GLY A 47 -14.83 -4.45 -1.80
N LYS A 48 -15.42 -3.85 -2.84
CA LYS A 48 -15.20 -4.29 -4.22
C LYS A 48 -13.77 -4.02 -4.65
N ILE A 49 -13.25 -4.96 -5.42
CA ILE A 49 -11.94 -4.86 -6.07
C ILE A 49 -12.15 -4.92 -7.57
N ARG A 50 -11.51 -4.01 -8.29
CA ARG A 50 -11.45 -4.02 -9.76
C ARG A 50 -9.99 -4.10 -10.20
N VAL A 51 -9.66 -5.02 -11.10
CA VAL A 51 -8.34 -5.04 -11.73
C VAL A 51 -8.33 -4.03 -12.89
N ILE A 52 -7.36 -3.12 -12.88
CA ILE A 52 -7.13 -2.14 -13.95
C ILE A 52 -6.15 -2.72 -14.97
N GLU A 53 -5.05 -3.29 -14.50
CA GLU A 53 -3.99 -3.85 -15.32
C GLU A 53 -3.48 -5.13 -14.66
N TYR A 54 -3.36 -6.20 -15.45
CA TYR A 54 -2.72 -7.43 -15.01
C TYR A 54 -1.21 -7.32 -15.15
N ALA A 55 -0.46 -7.97 -14.26
CA ALA A 55 0.98 -8.14 -14.43
C ALA A 55 1.30 -8.75 -15.80
N LYS A 56 2.41 -8.31 -16.41
CA LYS A 56 2.92 -8.85 -17.69
C LYS A 56 3.67 -10.15 -17.50
#